data_AF-A0A7C5XKJ5-F1
#
_entry.id   AF-A0A7C5XKJ5-F1
#
_cell.length_a   1.000
_cell.length_b   1.000
_cell.length_c   1.000
_cell.angle_alpha   90.00
_cell.angle_beta   90.00
_cell.angle_gamma   90.00
#
_symmetry.space_group_name_H-M   'P 1'
#
loop_
_entity.id
_entity.type
_entity.pdbx_description
1 polymer ?
#
loop_
_entity_poly.entity_id
_entity_poly.type
_entity_poly.pdbx_seq_one_letter_code
_entity_poly.pdbx_strand_id
1 'polypeptide(L)'
;MYLDKVDEMILNGEYGEAKRIALRIIVSIGEVLGAEKLIPVSHAHISGISYFNIGDAGLSFLEEMLVKGAKANIFTTANPFSIVIHEDFIKYYKSDVVEKQRKIIEILTKIGVAPNSFTCIPYKIRKPVYGEHVAWAESSAVIYANSILGIYTNRESGISSLMASIIGKTYYAGMHIDENRKPEMHIIVKEDLKTISFASILGLYIGQISKGVPFIDININVENDVYRDLILRSLLSSIATTSDLPLAIIKNITPIAKYKDVNSLERIEIELKDVKIFIEEKCSNMLFLGCPHVT
;
A
#
# COMPACT_ATOMS: atom_id res chain seq x y z
N MET A 1 18.05 -17.42 4.58
CA MET A 1 16.66 -17.62 4.13
C MET A 1 16.57 -18.91 3.32
N TYR A 2 15.53 -19.73 3.52
CA TYR A 2 15.26 -20.95 2.75
C TYR A 2 14.72 -20.61 1.37
N LEU A 3 15.30 -21.24 0.34
CA LEU A 3 14.89 -21.15 -1.06
C LEU A 3 14.55 -22.55 -1.57
N ASP A 4 13.49 -22.67 -2.36
CA ASP A 4 13.19 -23.94 -3.01
C ASP A 4 14.07 -24.15 -4.25
N LYS A 5 14.02 -25.35 -4.84
CA LYS A 5 14.84 -25.68 -6.02
C LYS A 5 14.59 -24.75 -7.20
N VAL A 6 13.36 -24.26 -7.37
CA VAL A 6 13.01 -23.34 -8.47
C VAL A 6 13.65 -21.99 -8.22
N ASP A 7 13.61 -21.50 -6.97
CA ASP A 7 14.27 -20.27 -6.56
C ASP A 7 15.80 -20.33 -6.80
N GLU A 8 16.45 -21.44 -6.45
CA GLU A 8 17.88 -21.66 -6.72
C GLU A 8 18.20 -21.64 -8.22
N MET A 9 17.41 -22.34 -9.04
CA MET A 9 17.57 -22.34 -10.51
C MET A 9 17.37 -20.93 -11.11
N ILE A 10 16.42 -20.14 -10.59
CA ILE A 10 16.23 -18.75 -11.00
C ILE A 10 17.48 -17.92 -10.67
N LEU A 11 18.06 -18.07 -9.48
CA LEU A 11 19.28 -17.37 -9.08
C LEU A 11 20.50 -17.77 -9.93
N ASN A 12 20.55 -19.02 -10.38
CA ASN A 12 21.57 -19.52 -11.31
C ASN A 12 21.37 -19.01 -12.75
N GLY A 13 20.24 -18.35 -13.05
CA GLY A 13 19.95 -17.73 -14.34
C GLY A 13 19.23 -18.63 -15.34
N GLU A 14 18.80 -19.83 -14.94
CA GLU A 14 18.14 -20.80 -15.82
C GLU A 14 16.78 -20.31 -16.34
N TYR A 15 16.18 -19.33 -15.64
CA TYR A 15 14.89 -18.72 -15.99
C TYR A 15 15.02 -17.30 -16.57
N GLY A 16 16.22 -16.93 -17.01
CA GLY A 16 16.49 -15.64 -17.65
C GLY A 16 16.83 -14.52 -16.67
N GLU A 17 17.41 -13.45 -17.22
CA GLU A 17 18.09 -12.42 -16.43
C GLU A 17 17.13 -11.58 -15.60
N ALA A 18 15.97 -11.21 -16.13
CA ALA A 18 14.99 -10.42 -15.39
C ALA A 18 14.51 -11.14 -14.11
N LYS A 19 14.23 -12.44 -14.19
CA LYS A 19 13.85 -13.24 -13.02
C LYS A 19 15.01 -13.38 -12.03
N ARG A 20 16.24 -13.57 -12.52
CA ARG A 20 17.43 -13.62 -11.66
C ARG A 20 17.62 -12.33 -10.86
N ILE A 21 17.50 -11.17 -11.51
CA ILE A 21 17.58 -9.85 -10.85
C ILE A 21 16.44 -9.69 -9.85
N ALA A 22 15.21 -9.99 -10.28
CA ALA A 22 14.02 -9.83 -9.43
C ALA A 22 14.09 -10.68 -8.15
N LEU A 23 14.43 -11.95 -8.29
CA LEU A 23 14.55 -12.85 -7.14
C LEU A 23 15.71 -12.42 -6.24
N ARG A 24 16.85 -12.01 -6.80
CA ARG A 24 17.98 -11.50 -6.00
C ARG A 24 17.59 -10.31 -5.14
N ILE A 25 16.83 -9.35 -5.69
CA ILE A 25 16.34 -8.19 -4.93
C ILE A 25 15.42 -8.62 -3.78
N ILE A 26 14.43 -9.49 -4.06
CA ILE A 26 13.51 -10.01 -3.02
C ILE A 26 14.30 -10.74 -1.94
N VAL A 27 15.27 -11.56 -2.32
CA VAL A 27 16.12 -12.32 -1.39
C VAL A 27 16.93 -11.39 -0.51
N SER A 28 17.61 -10.39 -1.09
CA SER A 28 18.40 -9.43 -0.34
C SER A 28 17.56 -8.62 0.64
N ILE A 29 16.35 -8.19 0.25
CA ILE A 29 15.41 -7.51 1.16
C ILE A 29 15.00 -8.47 2.29
N GLY A 30 14.62 -9.70 1.94
CA GLY A 30 14.24 -10.73 2.90
C GLY A 30 15.34 -11.00 3.93
N GLU A 31 16.58 -11.13 3.50
CA GLU A 31 17.73 -11.36 4.39
C GLU A 31 17.96 -10.19 5.35
N VAL A 32 17.87 -8.94 4.87
CA VAL A 32 17.98 -7.74 5.71
C VAL A 32 16.87 -7.68 6.76
N LEU A 33 15.66 -8.12 6.40
CA LEU A 33 14.50 -8.15 7.28
C LEU A 33 14.38 -9.44 8.13
N GLY A 34 15.37 -10.34 8.05
CA GLY A 34 15.38 -11.59 8.82
C GLY A 34 14.34 -12.62 8.36
N ALA A 35 13.88 -12.56 7.12
CA ALA A 35 12.92 -13.51 6.57
C ALA A 35 13.52 -14.93 6.50
N GLU A 36 12.77 -15.90 7.03
CA GLU A 36 13.21 -17.30 7.04
C GLU A 36 12.97 -17.99 5.69
N LYS A 37 12.00 -17.53 4.90
CA LYS A 37 11.59 -18.13 3.62
C LYS A 37 10.91 -17.11 2.70
N LEU A 38 10.73 -17.50 1.45
CA LEU A 38 9.80 -16.82 0.55
C LEU A 38 8.40 -17.46 0.64
N ILE A 39 7.37 -16.65 0.36
CA ILE A 39 5.97 -17.08 0.30
C ILE A 39 5.36 -16.68 -1.04
N PRO A 40 4.42 -17.47 -1.57
CA PRO A 40 3.68 -17.09 -2.77
C PRO A 40 2.82 -15.86 -2.50
N VAL A 41 2.73 -14.98 -3.50
CA VAL A 41 1.78 -13.87 -3.51
C VAL A 41 0.93 -13.96 -4.76
N SER A 42 -0.35 -13.62 -4.66
CA SER A 42 -1.31 -13.77 -5.75
C SER A 42 -1.57 -12.48 -6.54
N HIS A 43 -1.15 -11.34 -5.99
CA HIS A 43 -1.36 -10.02 -6.58
C HIS A 43 -0.26 -9.05 -6.18
N ALA A 44 0.30 -8.35 -7.17
CA ALA A 44 1.21 -7.24 -6.95
C ALA A 44 0.55 -5.90 -7.30
N HIS A 45 0.86 -4.85 -6.54
CA HIS A 45 0.39 -3.50 -6.82
C HIS A 45 1.54 -2.50 -6.75
N ILE A 46 2.00 -2.06 -7.92
CA ILE A 46 3.21 -1.25 -8.08
C ILE A 46 2.89 0.22 -7.80
N SER A 47 3.70 0.87 -6.96
CA SER A 47 3.62 2.31 -6.68
C SER A 47 4.85 3.05 -7.23
N GLY A 48 4.81 4.39 -7.16
CA GLY A 48 5.91 5.25 -7.57
C GLY A 48 6.19 5.14 -9.07
N ILE A 49 5.15 5.18 -9.90
CA ILE A 49 5.28 5.04 -11.36
C ILE A 49 5.31 6.39 -12.10
N SER A 50 5.28 7.51 -11.37
CA SER A 50 5.36 8.82 -11.97
C SER A 50 6.79 9.15 -12.34
N TYR A 51 6.99 9.78 -13.50
CA TYR A 51 8.31 10.28 -13.90
C TYR A 51 8.89 11.26 -12.88
N PHE A 52 8.05 12.08 -12.23
CA PHE A 52 8.48 12.96 -11.13
C PHE A 52 9.06 12.22 -9.92
N ASN A 53 8.69 10.95 -9.70
CA ASN A 53 9.21 10.15 -8.60
C ASN A 53 10.49 9.40 -8.99
N ILE A 54 10.50 8.80 -10.18
CA ILE A 54 11.56 7.85 -10.55
C ILE A 54 12.64 8.43 -11.46
N GLY A 55 12.34 9.54 -12.13
CA GLY A 55 13.24 10.21 -13.08
C GLY A 55 13.76 9.29 -14.19
N ASP A 56 14.84 9.75 -14.83
CA ASP A 56 15.50 9.00 -15.91
C ASP A 56 16.10 7.67 -15.42
N ALA A 57 16.59 7.63 -14.18
CA ALA A 57 17.16 6.41 -13.60
C ALA A 57 16.12 5.29 -13.50
N GLY A 58 14.93 5.58 -12.96
CA GLY A 58 13.89 4.57 -12.85
C GLY A 58 13.26 4.20 -14.19
N LEU A 59 13.12 5.15 -15.12
CA LEU A 59 12.73 4.83 -16.49
C LEU A 59 13.74 3.89 -17.16
N SER A 60 15.04 4.18 -17.06
CA SER A 60 16.10 3.34 -17.62
C SER A 60 16.11 1.94 -17.00
N PHE A 61 15.89 1.84 -15.68
CA PHE A 61 15.77 0.55 -15.00
C PHE A 61 14.57 -0.27 -15.53
N LEU A 62 13.41 0.36 -15.72
CA LEU A 62 12.23 -0.31 -16.27
C LEU A 62 12.48 -0.79 -17.71
N GLU A 63 13.14 0.03 -18.54
CA GLU A 63 13.55 -0.35 -19.90
C GLU A 63 14.51 -1.55 -19.88
N GLU A 64 15.52 -1.52 -19.02
CA GLU A 64 16.48 -2.61 -18.85
C GLU A 64 15.78 -3.90 -18.44
N MET A 65 14.89 -3.84 -17.45
CA MET A 65 14.10 -5.00 -17.01
C MET A 65 13.26 -5.56 -18.16
N LEU A 66 12.60 -4.71 -18.95
CA LEU A 66 11.83 -5.13 -20.12
C LEU A 66 12.71 -5.81 -21.17
N VAL A 67 13.87 -5.23 -21.50
CA VAL A 67 14.84 -5.81 -22.45
C VAL A 67 15.36 -7.15 -21.97
N LYS A 68 15.58 -7.32 -20.67
CA LYS A 68 15.99 -8.59 -20.04
C LYS A 68 14.86 -9.62 -19.93
N GLY A 69 13.67 -9.31 -20.46
CA GLY A 69 12.54 -10.24 -20.53
C GLY A 69 11.63 -10.23 -19.31
N ALA A 70 11.57 -9.13 -18.55
CA ALA A 70 10.65 -9.03 -17.41
C ALA A 70 9.20 -9.23 -17.85
N LYS A 71 8.53 -10.18 -17.18
CA LYS A 71 7.11 -10.48 -17.34
C LYS A 71 6.49 -10.76 -15.98
N ALA A 72 5.37 -10.11 -15.68
CA ALA A 72 4.59 -10.40 -14.49
C ALA A 72 4.03 -11.83 -14.57
N ASN A 73 4.25 -12.61 -13.51
CA ASN A 73 3.78 -13.99 -13.37
C ASN A 73 2.43 -14.08 -12.62
N ILE A 74 2.00 -12.98 -12.00
CA ILE A 74 0.76 -12.87 -11.23
C ILE A 74 -0.04 -11.64 -11.67
N PHE A 75 -1.32 -11.60 -11.30
CA PHE A 75 -2.15 -10.43 -11.60
C PHE A 75 -1.51 -9.18 -10.99
N THR A 76 -1.32 -8.14 -11.81
CA THR A 76 -0.53 -6.97 -11.41
C THR A 76 -1.26 -5.70 -11.80
N THR A 77 -1.37 -4.78 -10.86
CA THR A 77 -1.91 -3.44 -11.06
C THR A 77 -0.88 -2.40 -10.67
N ALA A 78 -1.13 -1.12 -10.96
CA ALA A 78 -0.22 -0.04 -10.59
C ALA A 78 -0.98 1.17 -10.05
N ASN A 79 -0.31 2.05 -9.33
CA ASN A 79 -0.89 3.31 -8.88
C ASN A 79 -1.20 4.25 -10.05
N PRO A 80 -1.99 5.31 -9.84
CA PRO A 80 -2.06 6.40 -10.80
C PRO A 80 -0.71 7.09 -10.93
N PHE A 81 -0.47 7.70 -12.09
CA PHE A 81 0.71 8.52 -12.38
C PHE A 81 0.35 10.01 -12.24
N SER A 82 1.32 10.86 -11.93
CA SER A 82 1.05 12.25 -11.52
C SER A 82 0.73 13.20 -12.69
N ILE A 83 0.91 12.76 -13.94
CA ILE A 83 0.62 13.58 -15.13
C ILE A 83 -0.75 13.18 -15.67
N VAL A 84 -1.67 14.12 -15.76
CA VAL A 84 -2.95 13.89 -16.43
C VAL A 84 -2.72 13.84 -17.94
N ILE A 85 -2.66 12.64 -18.52
CA ILE A 85 -2.47 12.43 -19.97
C ILE A 85 -3.82 12.60 -20.68
N HIS A 86 -4.33 13.82 -20.65
CA HIS A 86 -5.54 14.26 -21.34
C HIS A 86 -5.24 15.54 -22.11
N GLU A 87 -5.80 15.70 -23.31
CA GLU A 87 -5.49 16.80 -24.24
C GLU A 87 -5.62 18.18 -23.58
N ASP A 88 -6.63 18.35 -22.73
CA ASP A 88 -6.86 19.60 -22.00
C ASP A 88 -5.79 19.95 -20.95
N PHE A 89 -5.07 18.95 -20.43
CA PHE A 89 -4.16 19.08 -19.30
C PHE A 89 -2.68 18.93 -19.67
N ILE A 90 -2.35 18.20 -20.74
CA ILE A 90 -0.95 17.96 -21.15
C ILE A 90 -0.19 19.27 -21.42
N LYS A 91 -0.90 20.34 -21.83
CA LYS A 91 -0.33 21.67 -22.09
C LYS A 91 0.32 22.34 -20.87
N TYR A 92 0.00 21.87 -19.66
CA TYR A 92 0.59 22.37 -18.41
C TYR A 92 1.91 21.67 -18.05
N TYR A 93 2.35 20.68 -18.83
CA TYR A 93 3.58 19.93 -18.62
C TYR A 93 4.53 20.10 -19.81
N LYS A 94 5.84 19.99 -19.57
CA LYS A 94 6.82 19.95 -20.66
C LYS A 94 6.61 18.68 -21.49
N SER A 95 6.75 18.79 -22.81
CA SER A 95 6.49 17.69 -23.74
C SER A 95 7.35 16.46 -23.46
N ASP A 96 8.64 16.65 -23.15
CA ASP A 96 9.57 15.58 -22.80
C ASP A 96 9.14 14.80 -21.55
N VAL A 97 8.60 15.50 -20.54
CA VAL A 97 8.09 14.90 -19.31
C VAL A 97 6.83 14.06 -19.58
N VAL A 98 5.94 14.53 -20.45
CA VAL A 98 4.75 13.78 -20.88
C VAL A 98 5.15 12.51 -21.65
N GLU A 99 6.10 12.62 -22.57
CA GLU A 99 6.61 11.49 -23.36
C GLU A 99 7.26 10.43 -22.48
N LYS A 100 8.10 10.83 -21.52
CA LYS A 100 8.73 9.92 -20.57
C LYS A 100 7.69 9.21 -19.69
N GLN A 101 6.65 9.92 -19.24
CA GLN A 101 5.57 9.28 -18.48
C GLN A 101 4.78 8.26 -19.32
N ARG A 102 4.47 8.59 -20.58
CA ARG A 102 3.84 7.63 -21.51
C ARG A 102 4.70 6.39 -21.68
N LYS A 103 6.02 6.56 -21.80
CA LYS A 103 6.96 5.45 -21.93
C LYS A 103 6.96 4.54 -20.69
N ILE A 104 6.90 5.10 -19.48
CA ILE A 104 6.77 4.32 -18.24
C ILE A 104 5.51 3.43 -18.28
N ILE A 105 4.36 4.02 -18.63
CA ILE A 105 3.07 3.31 -18.71
C ILE A 105 3.13 2.19 -19.75
N GLU A 106 3.71 2.47 -20.91
CA GLU A 106 3.89 1.50 -21.99
C GLU A 106 4.75 0.32 -21.54
N ILE A 107 5.89 0.59 -20.89
CA ILE A 107 6.80 -0.45 -20.39
C ILE A 107 6.10 -1.32 -19.34
N LEU A 108 5.43 -0.71 -18.36
CA LEU A 108 4.70 -1.45 -17.32
C LEU A 108 3.60 -2.33 -17.93
N THR A 109 2.87 -1.82 -18.91
CA THR A 109 1.86 -2.59 -19.64
C THR A 109 2.49 -3.76 -20.40
N LYS A 110 3.64 -3.56 -21.05
CA LYS A 110 4.41 -4.62 -21.73
C LYS A 110 4.98 -5.67 -20.77
N ILE A 111 5.35 -5.27 -19.55
CA ILE A 111 5.77 -6.20 -18.48
C ILE A 111 4.57 -7.04 -18.01
N GLY A 112 3.36 -6.48 -18.01
CA GLY A 112 2.13 -7.21 -17.69
C GLY A 112 1.25 -6.57 -16.62
N VAL A 113 1.44 -5.27 -16.32
CA VAL A 113 0.45 -4.50 -15.57
C VAL A 113 -0.85 -4.49 -16.38
N ALA A 114 -1.97 -4.84 -15.74
CA ALA A 114 -3.25 -4.93 -16.42
C ALA A 114 -3.64 -3.56 -17.02
N PRO A 115 -4.07 -3.50 -18.29
CA PRO A 115 -4.57 -2.26 -18.88
C PRO A 115 -5.71 -1.67 -18.02
N ASN A 116 -5.77 -0.35 -17.92
CA ASN A 116 -6.79 0.38 -17.13
C ASN A 116 -6.80 0.04 -15.63
N SER A 117 -5.69 -0.45 -15.07
CA SER A 117 -5.56 -0.76 -13.64
C SER A 117 -4.64 0.20 -12.86
N PHE A 118 -4.52 1.44 -13.35
CA PHE A 118 -3.76 2.54 -12.74
C PHE A 118 -4.62 3.24 -11.67
N THR A 119 -4.63 2.71 -10.44
CA THR A 119 -5.55 3.14 -9.38
C THR A 119 -4.94 2.99 -7.99
N CYS A 120 -5.30 3.88 -7.06
CA CYS A 120 -4.90 3.75 -5.66
C CYS A 120 -5.77 2.77 -4.86
N ILE A 121 -6.82 2.22 -5.48
CA ILE A 121 -7.77 1.29 -4.85
C ILE A 121 -7.77 -0.07 -5.56
N PRO A 122 -6.62 -0.79 -5.62
CA PRO A 122 -6.46 -2.01 -6.42
C PRO A 122 -7.44 -3.12 -6.03
N TYR A 123 -7.89 -3.13 -4.77
CA TYR A 123 -8.91 -4.05 -4.26
C TYR A 123 -10.31 -3.86 -4.87
N LYS A 124 -10.58 -2.76 -5.57
CA LYS A 124 -11.82 -2.60 -6.38
C LYS A 124 -11.69 -3.24 -7.77
N ILE A 125 -10.47 -3.35 -8.30
CA ILE A 125 -10.19 -4.03 -9.58
C ILE A 125 -10.21 -5.54 -9.39
N ARG A 126 -9.48 -6.04 -8.39
CA ARG A 126 -9.50 -7.45 -7.99
C ARG A 126 -9.79 -7.51 -6.50
N LYS A 127 -10.97 -8.03 -6.14
CA LYS A 127 -11.34 -8.25 -4.75
C LYS A 127 -10.50 -9.41 -4.19
N PRO A 128 -9.61 -9.17 -3.23
CA PRO A 128 -8.80 -10.21 -2.64
C PRO A 128 -9.63 -11.07 -1.69
N VAL A 129 -9.14 -12.27 -1.39
CA VAL A 129 -9.79 -13.21 -0.45
C VAL A 129 -9.17 -13.04 0.94
N TYR A 130 -9.97 -13.18 1.99
CA TYR A 130 -9.46 -13.15 3.38
C TYR A 130 -8.30 -14.14 3.56
N GLY A 131 -7.24 -13.70 4.22
CA GLY A 131 -6.04 -14.51 4.44
C GLY A 131 -5.06 -14.59 3.26
N GLU A 132 -5.36 -13.95 2.13
CA GLU A 132 -4.48 -13.93 0.97
C GLU A 132 -3.20 -13.13 1.23
N HIS A 133 -2.07 -13.59 0.67
CA HIS A 133 -0.80 -12.84 0.69
C HIS A 133 -0.63 -12.08 -0.63
N VAL A 134 -0.37 -10.77 -0.55
CA VAL A 134 -0.18 -9.88 -1.70
C VAL A 134 1.04 -8.98 -1.48
N ALA A 135 1.56 -8.38 -2.55
CA ALA A 135 2.73 -7.49 -2.51
C ALA A 135 2.36 -6.08 -3.00
N TRP A 136 1.86 -5.22 -2.12
CA TRP A 136 1.33 -3.89 -2.48
C TRP A 136 2.19 -2.75 -1.95
N ALA A 137 2.39 -1.74 -2.79
CA ALA A 137 3.22 -0.57 -2.49
C ALA A 137 2.45 0.74 -2.27
N GLU A 138 1.14 0.76 -2.51
CA GLU A 138 0.29 1.92 -2.22
C GLU A 138 -0.09 1.94 -0.74
N SER A 139 0.38 2.95 0.01
CA SER A 139 0.26 2.97 1.47
C SER A 139 -1.19 2.97 1.97
N SER A 140 -2.09 3.71 1.30
CA SER A 140 -3.51 3.71 1.66
C SER A 140 -4.17 2.35 1.39
N ALA A 141 -3.77 1.68 0.31
CA ALA A 141 -4.26 0.35 -0.02
C ALA A 141 -3.71 -0.73 0.92
N VAL A 142 -2.45 -0.63 1.33
CA VAL A 142 -1.79 -1.55 2.28
C VAL A 142 -2.49 -1.53 3.63
N ILE A 143 -2.69 -0.34 4.22
CA ILE A 143 -3.36 -0.26 5.52
C ILE A 143 -4.81 -0.71 5.43
N TYR A 144 -5.52 -0.38 4.36
CA TYR A 144 -6.89 -0.85 4.14
C TYR A 144 -6.96 -2.37 3.96
N ALA A 145 -6.03 -2.95 3.20
CA ALA A 145 -5.91 -4.40 3.01
C ALA A 145 -5.73 -5.15 4.32
N ASN A 146 -4.76 -4.73 5.14
CA ASN A 146 -4.48 -5.40 6.40
C ASN A 146 -5.62 -5.19 7.42
N SER A 147 -6.19 -3.98 7.47
CA SER A 147 -7.14 -3.57 8.52
C SER A 147 -8.59 -3.96 8.23
N ILE A 148 -9.03 -3.91 6.98
CA ILE A 148 -10.44 -4.13 6.59
C ILE A 148 -10.62 -5.47 5.87
N LEU A 149 -9.73 -5.79 4.93
CA LEU A 149 -9.88 -7.00 4.12
C LEU A 149 -9.32 -8.25 4.81
N GLY A 150 -8.48 -8.07 5.84
CA GLY A 150 -7.84 -9.17 6.55
C GLY A 150 -6.88 -9.97 5.66
N ILE A 151 -6.23 -9.30 4.72
CA ILE A 151 -5.19 -9.89 3.88
C ILE A 151 -3.81 -9.48 4.40
N TYR A 152 -2.77 -10.14 3.88
CA TYR A 152 -1.39 -9.99 4.34
C TYR A 152 -0.56 -9.27 3.28
N THR A 153 -0.11 -8.06 3.59
CA THR A 153 0.85 -7.33 2.77
C THR A 153 1.73 -6.44 3.62
N ASN A 154 3.03 -6.43 3.31
CA ASN A 154 3.93 -5.38 3.78
C ASN A 154 3.61 -4.05 3.10
N ARG A 155 4.26 -2.98 3.57
CA ARG A 155 4.37 -1.71 2.84
C ARG A 155 5.52 -1.83 1.85
N GLU A 156 5.26 -2.51 0.73
CA GLU A 156 6.29 -2.75 -0.29
C GLU A 156 6.73 -1.43 -0.94
N SER A 157 7.95 -1.42 -1.48
CA SER A 157 8.38 -0.38 -2.42
C SER A 157 7.87 -0.66 -3.83
N GLY A 158 7.86 0.36 -4.70
CA GLY A 158 7.54 0.16 -6.12
C GLY A 158 8.41 -0.90 -6.78
N ILE A 159 9.70 -0.95 -6.43
CA ILE A 159 10.66 -1.94 -6.93
C ILE A 159 10.33 -3.33 -6.40
N SER A 160 10.18 -3.50 -5.08
CA SER A 160 9.90 -4.83 -4.49
C SER A 160 8.57 -5.40 -4.96
N SER A 161 7.53 -4.57 -5.10
CA SER A 161 6.24 -4.99 -5.68
C SER A 161 6.38 -5.40 -7.16
N LEU A 162 7.17 -4.67 -7.97
CA LEU A 162 7.46 -5.07 -9.35
C LEU A 162 8.25 -6.40 -9.39
N MET A 163 9.23 -6.60 -8.52
CA MET A 163 9.98 -7.86 -8.47
C MET A 163 9.06 -9.02 -8.05
N ALA A 164 8.21 -8.80 -7.03
CA ALA A 164 7.23 -9.78 -6.58
C ALA A 164 6.22 -10.12 -7.68
N SER A 165 5.88 -9.16 -8.55
CA SER A 165 5.03 -9.41 -9.71
C SER A 165 5.69 -10.37 -10.72
N ILE A 166 7.00 -10.24 -10.94
CA ILE A 166 7.78 -11.08 -11.87
C ILE A 166 8.00 -12.50 -11.32
N ILE A 167 8.23 -12.62 -10.01
CA ILE A 167 8.53 -13.91 -9.37
C ILE A 167 7.26 -14.65 -8.92
N GLY A 168 6.22 -13.94 -8.49
CA GLY A 168 5.04 -14.53 -7.84
C GLY A 168 5.28 -14.91 -6.38
N LYS A 169 6.37 -14.44 -5.77
CA LYS A 169 6.71 -14.64 -4.36
C LYS A 169 7.18 -13.32 -3.73
N THR A 170 7.09 -13.21 -2.41
CA THR A 170 7.75 -12.18 -1.60
C THR A 170 8.40 -12.81 -0.36
N TYR A 171 9.12 -12.02 0.42
CA TYR A 171 9.77 -12.46 1.65
C TYR A 171 8.77 -12.63 2.81
N TYR A 172 8.89 -13.71 3.59
CA TYR A 172 8.07 -13.94 4.79
C TYR A 172 8.61 -13.14 5.97
N ALA A 173 8.26 -11.85 6.01
CA ALA A 173 8.55 -10.95 7.12
C ALA A 173 7.42 -9.93 7.31
N GLY A 174 7.53 -9.12 8.37
CA GLY A 174 6.61 -8.01 8.63
C GLY A 174 5.16 -8.47 8.78
N MET A 175 4.26 -7.83 8.03
CA MET A 175 2.80 -8.05 8.09
C MET A 175 2.36 -9.38 7.49
N HIS A 176 3.26 -10.18 6.92
CA HIS A 176 2.99 -11.57 6.56
C HIS A 176 3.00 -12.53 7.77
N ILE A 177 3.43 -12.07 8.95
CA ILE A 177 3.52 -12.86 10.18
C ILE A 177 2.43 -12.40 11.15
N ASP A 178 1.62 -13.33 11.65
CA ASP A 178 0.51 -13.02 12.59
C ASP A 178 0.98 -12.34 13.88
N GLU A 179 2.14 -12.73 14.39
CA GLU A 179 2.72 -12.16 15.62
C GLU A 179 2.97 -10.65 15.50
N ASN A 180 3.44 -10.20 14.33
CA ASN A 180 3.71 -8.79 14.04
C ASN A 180 2.44 -7.96 13.84
N ARG A 181 1.26 -8.59 13.84
CA ARG A 181 -0.04 -7.93 13.66
C ARG A 181 -0.79 -7.72 14.98
N LYS A 182 -0.16 -8.03 16.12
CA LYS A 182 -0.75 -7.78 17.43
C LYS A 182 -0.75 -6.29 17.74
N PRO A 183 -1.79 -5.79 18.43
CA PRO A 183 -1.82 -4.40 18.86
C PRO A 183 -0.77 -4.13 19.92
N GLU A 184 -0.16 -2.95 19.85
CA GLU A 184 0.88 -2.49 20.77
C GLU A 184 0.39 -1.33 21.65
N MET A 185 -0.75 -0.73 21.29
CA MET A 185 -1.37 0.37 22.01
C MET A 185 -2.90 0.33 21.87
N HIS A 186 -3.60 0.88 22.87
CA HIS A 186 -5.05 0.96 22.91
C HIS A 186 -5.51 2.41 22.85
N ILE A 187 -6.03 2.81 21.69
CA ILE A 187 -6.59 4.13 21.44
C ILE A 187 -8.10 4.08 21.64
N ILE A 188 -8.62 4.90 22.54
CA ILE A 188 -10.05 5.01 22.81
C ILE A 188 -10.52 6.38 22.36
N VAL A 189 -11.39 6.39 21.36
CA VAL A 189 -11.97 7.63 20.82
C VAL A 189 -13.34 7.82 21.44
N LYS A 190 -13.53 8.92 22.19
CA LYS A 190 -14.78 9.19 22.90
C LYS A 190 -15.93 9.60 21.98
N GLU A 191 -15.59 10.14 20.81
CA GLU A 191 -16.55 10.64 19.82
C GLU A 191 -16.92 9.57 18.79
N ASP A 192 -18.15 9.64 18.29
CA ASP A 192 -18.59 8.79 17.19
C ASP A 192 -17.94 9.20 15.86
N LEU A 193 -17.48 8.22 15.09
CA LEU A 193 -17.01 8.44 13.73
C LEU A 193 -18.18 8.58 12.76
N LYS A 194 -18.57 9.82 12.45
CA LYS A 194 -19.77 10.12 11.63
C LYS A 194 -19.48 10.74 10.27
N THR A 195 -18.32 11.36 10.06
CA THR A 195 -18.03 12.11 8.83
C THR A 195 -16.64 11.78 8.28
N ILE A 196 -16.50 11.90 6.95
CA ILE A 196 -15.21 11.76 6.26
C ILE A 196 -14.18 12.75 6.80
N SER A 197 -14.57 14.01 7.00
CA SER A 197 -13.65 15.05 7.49
C SER A 197 -13.11 14.74 8.88
N PHE A 198 -13.98 14.33 9.81
CA PHE A 198 -13.53 13.95 11.15
C PHE A 198 -12.62 12.71 11.09
N ALA A 199 -12.99 11.71 10.29
CA ALA A 199 -12.17 10.51 10.09
C ALA A 199 -10.78 10.84 9.52
N SER A 200 -10.70 11.74 8.54
CA SER A 200 -9.42 12.15 7.98
C SER A 200 -8.53 12.83 9.02
N ILE A 201 -9.08 13.73 9.83
CA ILE A 201 -8.28 14.49 10.81
C ILE A 201 -7.88 13.59 11.98
N LEU A 202 -8.82 12.79 12.49
CA LEU A 202 -8.55 11.78 13.51
C LEU A 202 -7.48 10.80 13.05
N GLY A 203 -7.53 10.36 11.79
CA GLY A 203 -6.51 9.46 11.24
C GLY A 203 -5.12 10.09 11.20
N LEU A 204 -5.01 11.38 10.84
CA LEU A 204 -3.73 12.10 10.86
C LEU A 204 -3.18 12.18 12.28
N TYR A 205 -4.05 12.47 13.26
CA TYR A 205 -3.67 12.54 14.66
C TYR A 205 -3.22 11.17 15.20
N ILE A 206 -4.01 10.12 14.95
CA ILE A 206 -3.67 8.74 15.34
C ILE A 206 -2.33 8.32 14.71
N GLY A 207 -2.11 8.58 13.42
CA GLY A 207 -0.85 8.24 12.77
C GLY A 207 0.36 8.91 13.42
N GLN A 208 0.25 10.19 13.82
CA GLN A 208 1.35 10.90 14.47
C GLN A 208 1.71 10.38 15.87
N ILE A 209 0.71 9.98 16.65
CA ILE A 209 0.94 9.52 18.04
C ILE A 209 1.26 8.03 18.13
N SER A 210 0.98 7.26 17.08
CA SER A 210 1.15 5.80 17.11
C SER A 210 2.61 5.40 16.87
N LYS A 211 3.14 4.55 17.75
CA LYS A 211 4.51 4.00 17.66
C LYS A 211 4.57 2.52 17.29
N GLY A 212 3.40 1.89 17.16
CA GLY A 212 3.20 0.48 16.85
C GLY A 212 1.76 0.28 16.40
N VAL A 213 1.34 -0.97 16.16
CA VAL A 213 -0.01 -1.25 15.62
C VAL A 213 -1.09 -0.78 16.62
N PRO A 214 -1.94 0.21 16.27
CA PRO A 214 -2.95 0.71 17.19
C PRO A 214 -4.19 -0.20 17.18
N PHE A 215 -4.71 -0.50 18.37
CA PHE A 215 -6.08 -0.94 18.58
C PHE A 215 -6.98 0.28 18.81
N ILE A 216 -7.86 0.56 17.87
CA ILE A 216 -8.75 1.72 17.86
C ILE A 216 -10.14 1.26 18.32
N ASP A 217 -10.48 1.61 19.57
CA ASP A 217 -11.82 1.51 20.14
C ASP A 217 -12.59 2.81 19.81
N ILE A 218 -13.37 2.74 18.74
CA ILE A 218 -14.18 3.85 18.25
C ILE A 218 -15.56 3.34 17.84
N ASN A 219 -16.59 4.12 18.16
CA ASN A 219 -17.93 3.84 17.68
C ASN A 219 -18.13 4.39 16.26
N ILE A 220 -18.53 3.54 15.31
CA ILE A 220 -18.81 3.94 13.93
C ILE A 220 -20.32 3.86 13.68
N ASN A 221 -21.01 4.96 13.99
CA ASN A 221 -22.46 5.05 13.89
C ASN A 221 -22.91 5.56 12.51
N VAL A 222 -22.73 4.72 11.49
CA VAL A 222 -23.08 5.03 10.09
C VAL A 222 -23.79 3.83 9.47
N GLU A 223 -25.08 3.95 9.18
CA GLU A 223 -25.89 2.85 8.63
C GLU A 223 -25.60 2.53 7.16
N ASN A 224 -25.25 3.54 6.37
CA ASN A 224 -24.99 3.36 4.95
C ASN A 224 -23.61 2.71 4.72
N ASP A 225 -23.58 1.48 4.22
CA ASP A 225 -22.34 0.71 4.00
C ASP A 225 -21.33 1.41 3.07
N VAL A 226 -21.81 2.09 2.03
CA VAL A 226 -20.93 2.82 1.09
C VAL A 226 -20.26 3.99 1.79
N TYR A 227 -21.03 4.76 2.57
CA TYR A 227 -20.49 5.89 3.33
C TYR A 227 -19.58 5.43 4.46
N ARG A 228 -19.91 4.30 5.11
CA ARG A 228 -19.06 3.65 6.11
C ARG A 228 -17.71 3.22 5.51
N ASP A 229 -17.70 2.61 4.31
CA ASP A 229 -16.48 2.26 3.56
C ASP A 229 -15.62 3.51 3.27
N LEU A 230 -16.24 4.61 2.84
CA LEU A 230 -15.53 5.87 2.59
C LEU A 230 -14.89 6.44 3.87
N ILE A 231 -15.62 6.44 4.99
CA ILE A 231 -15.11 6.90 6.28
C ILE A 231 -13.91 6.06 6.74
N LEU A 232 -14.00 4.74 6.64
CA LEU A 232 -12.91 3.83 7.01
C LEU A 232 -11.68 4.05 6.13
N ARG A 233 -11.86 4.23 4.83
CA ARG A 233 -10.75 4.57 3.92
C ARG A 233 -10.10 5.88 4.29
N SER A 234 -10.88 6.91 4.58
CA SER A 234 -10.36 8.23 4.95
C SER A 234 -9.58 8.18 6.26
N LEU A 235 -10.09 7.48 7.28
CA LEU A 235 -9.39 7.24 8.53
C LEU A 235 -8.03 6.56 8.29
N LEU A 236 -8.04 5.40 7.63
CA LEU A 236 -6.86 4.59 7.44
C LEU A 236 -5.84 5.25 6.51
N SER A 237 -6.28 5.89 5.42
CA SER A 237 -5.40 6.63 4.50
C SER A 237 -4.67 7.76 5.21
N SER A 238 -5.35 8.48 6.10
CA SER A 238 -4.75 9.52 6.93
C SER A 238 -3.73 8.99 7.94
N ILE A 239 -4.00 7.84 8.57
CA ILE A 239 -3.04 7.15 9.45
C ILE A 239 -1.76 6.85 8.65
N ALA A 240 -1.89 6.22 7.48
CA ALA A 240 -0.76 5.87 6.63
C ALA A 240 -0.02 7.08 6.01
N THR A 241 -0.62 8.28 6.06
CA THR A 241 -0.01 9.53 5.60
C THR A 241 0.99 10.09 6.61
N THR A 242 0.72 9.92 7.90
CA THR A 242 1.51 10.51 9.00
C THR A 242 2.32 9.48 9.78
N SER A 243 2.23 8.21 9.41
CA SER A 243 2.98 7.10 9.99
C SER A 243 3.50 6.14 8.92
N ASP A 244 4.40 5.26 9.33
CA ASP A 244 4.85 4.11 8.53
C ASP A 244 3.92 2.88 8.65
N LEU A 245 2.88 2.96 9.49
CA LEU A 245 2.04 1.83 9.88
C LEU A 245 1.31 1.17 8.69
N PRO A 246 1.48 -0.15 8.50
CA PRO A 246 0.77 -0.92 7.48
C PRO A 246 -0.54 -1.54 7.97
N LEU A 247 -0.88 -1.40 9.25
CA LEU A 247 -2.07 -1.98 9.89
C LEU A 247 -2.56 -1.06 11.02
N ALA A 248 -3.88 -0.89 11.10
CA ALA A 248 -4.57 -0.37 12.28
C ALA A 248 -5.75 -1.29 12.59
N ILE A 249 -5.89 -1.70 13.84
CA ILE A 249 -6.95 -2.61 14.25
C ILE A 249 -8.13 -1.77 14.69
N ILE A 250 -9.27 -1.92 14.03
CA ILE A 250 -10.50 -1.22 14.40
C ILE A 250 -11.44 -2.21 15.08
N LYS A 251 -11.84 -1.92 16.31
CA LYS A 251 -12.72 -2.76 17.12
C LYS A 251 -14.00 -3.12 16.37
N ASN A 252 -14.37 -4.41 16.38
CA ASN A 252 -15.54 -4.98 15.70
C ASN A 252 -15.55 -4.85 14.15
N ILE A 253 -14.45 -4.42 13.53
CA ILE A 253 -14.35 -4.25 12.07
C ILE A 253 -13.21 -5.06 11.49
N THR A 254 -12.02 -4.98 12.09
CA THR A 254 -10.87 -5.74 11.62
C THR A 254 -11.12 -7.24 11.83
N PRO A 255 -11.08 -8.08 10.76
CA PRO A 255 -11.53 -9.47 10.87
C PRO A 255 -10.65 -10.40 11.73
N ILE A 256 -9.46 -9.94 12.12
CA ILE A 256 -8.49 -10.72 12.91
C ILE A 256 -8.99 -10.82 14.35
N ALA A 257 -9.80 -11.85 14.61
CA ALA A 257 -10.60 -12.04 15.82
C ALA A 257 -9.85 -12.61 17.04
N LYS A 258 -8.58 -12.27 17.30
CA LYS A 258 -7.83 -12.85 18.43
C LYS A 258 -6.93 -11.87 19.19
N TYR A 259 -7.44 -10.70 19.56
CA TYR A 259 -6.75 -9.83 20.51
C TYR A 259 -7.20 -10.20 21.92
N LYS A 260 -6.45 -11.09 22.58
CA LYS A 260 -6.84 -11.62 23.89
C LYS A 260 -6.52 -10.71 25.08
N ASP A 261 -5.72 -9.66 24.87
CA ASP A 261 -5.38 -8.74 25.95
C ASP A 261 -5.03 -7.35 25.41
N VAL A 262 -6.04 -6.51 25.21
CA VAL A 262 -5.87 -5.07 24.92
C VAL A 262 -5.81 -4.23 26.21
N ASN A 263 -6.05 -4.85 27.37
CA ASN A 263 -6.15 -4.15 28.65
C ASN A 263 -4.77 -3.90 29.26
N SER A 264 -3.76 -4.70 28.91
CA SER A 264 -2.36 -4.49 29.31
C SER A 264 -1.60 -3.49 28.45
N LEU A 265 -2.18 -3.03 27.35
CA LEU A 265 -1.57 -2.07 26.43
C LEU A 265 -1.62 -0.64 26.99
N GLU A 266 -0.68 0.20 26.56
CA GLU A 266 -0.72 1.64 26.84
C GLU A 266 -2.04 2.22 26.31
N ARG A 267 -2.80 2.86 27.21
CA ARG A 267 -4.12 3.43 26.91
C ARG A 267 -3.98 4.91 26.62
N ILE A 268 -4.45 5.33 25.44
CA ILE A 268 -4.55 6.72 25.03
C ILE A 268 -6.01 7.04 24.79
N GLU A 269 -6.54 8.06 25.46
CA GLU A 269 -7.89 8.55 25.21
C GLU A 269 -7.82 9.79 24.32
N ILE A 270 -8.64 9.81 23.28
CA ILE A 270 -8.75 10.94 22.35
C ILE A 270 -10.14 11.56 22.52
N GLU A 271 -10.14 12.84 22.87
CA GLU A 271 -11.33 13.68 22.93
C GLU A 271 -11.38 14.65 21.73
N LEU A 272 -12.56 15.23 21.48
CA LEU A 272 -12.74 16.20 20.39
C LEU A 272 -11.80 17.41 20.50
N LYS A 273 -11.42 17.80 21.72
CA LYS A 273 -10.51 18.94 21.97
C LYS A 273 -9.12 18.69 21.39
N ASP A 274 -8.62 17.46 21.49
CA ASP A 274 -7.28 17.08 21.03
C ASP A 274 -7.22 17.16 19.50
N VAL A 275 -8.30 16.72 18.84
CA VAL A 275 -8.47 16.81 17.38
C VAL A 275 -8.61 18.27 16.92
N LYS A 276 -9.30 19.13 17.69
CA LYS A 276 -9.44 20.57 17.36
C LYS A 276 -8.11 21.31 17.43
N ILE A 277 -7.33 21.10 18.48
CA ILE A 277 -6.00 21.69 18.63
C ILE A 277 -5.13 21.29 17.42
N PHE A 278 -5.19 20.02 17.03
CA PHE A 278 -4.46 19.51 15.87
C PHE A 278 -4.84 20.21 14.55
N ILE A 279 -6.13 20.53 14.35
CA ILE A 279 -6.61 21.27 13.17
C ILE A 279 -6.02 22.68 13.13
N GLU A 280 -6.07 23.40 14.25
CA GLU A 280 -5.61 24.79 14.36
C GLU A 280 -4.12 24.92 14.05
N GLU A 281 -3.31 23.92 14.40
CA GLU A 281 -1.88 23.90 14.11
C GLU A 281 -1.52 23.56 12.65
N LYS A 282 -2.42 22.89 11.91
CA LYS A 282 -2.07 22.25 10.62
C LYS A 282 -2.87 22.73 9.41
N CYS A 283 -4.06 23.33 9.60
CA CYS A 283 -4.89 23.73 8.47
C CYS A 283 -4.38 25.01 7.79
N SER A 284 -4.12 24.91 6.49
CA SER A 284 -3.86 26.02 5.58
C SER A 284 -5.06 26.26 4.65
N ASN A 285 -5.10 27.42 3.97
CA ASN A 285 -6.15 27.78 3.01
C ASN A 285 -6.02 27.02 1.68
N MET A 286 -6.10 25.68 1.69
CA MET A 286 -5.95 24.83 0.50
C MET A 286 -7.29 24.24 0.04
N LEU A 287 -7.60 24.41 -1.25
CA LEU A 287 -8.75 23.77 -1.91
C LEU A 287 -8.30 22.49 -2.60
N PHE A 288 -8.91 21.35 -2.24
CA PHE A 288 -8.68 20.06 -2.91
C PHE A 288 -9.91 19.69 -3.76
N LEU A 289 -9.73 19.59 -5.08
CA LEU A 289 -10.81 19.29 -6.03
C LEU A 289 -11.01 17.78 -6.31
N GLY A 290 -10.23 16.91 -5.66
CA GLY A 290 -10.26 15.47 -5.88
C GLY A 290 -9.08 14.95 -6.71
N CYS A 291 -9.02 13.63 -6.89
CA CYS A 291 -8.03 13.00 -7.77
C CYS A 291 -8.51 13.14 -9.23
N PRO A 292 -7.68 13.64 -10.16
CA PRO A 292 -8.07 13.75 -11.57
C PRO A 292 -8.19 12.38 -12.28
N HIS A 293 -7.81 11.30 -11.60
CA HIS A 293 -7.94 9.91 -12.06
C HIS A 293 -9.24 9.24 -11.60
N VAL A 294 -10.18 10.02 -11.04
CA VAL A 294 -11.55 9.53 -10.82
C VAL A 294 -12.21 9.41 -12.19
N THR A 295 -12.26 8.18 -12.69
CA THR A 295 -13.07 7.74 -13.83
C THR A 295 -14.13 6.78 -13.34
#